data_AF-G4T281-F1
#
_entry.id   AF-G4T281-F1
#
_cell.length_a   1.000
_cell.length_b   1.000
_cell.length_c   1.000
_cell.angle_alpha   90.00
_cell.angle_beta   90.00
_cell.angle_gamma   90.00
#
_symmetry.space_group_name_H-M   'P 1'
#
loop_
_entity.id
_entity.type
_entity.pdbx_description
1 polymer ?
#
loop_
_entity_poly.entity_id
_entity_poly.type
_entity_poly.pdbx_seq_one_letter_code
_entity_poly.pdbx_strand_id
1 'polypeptide(L)' 'MNVLTKLIPWYFFIWGFALQGCAAVEPWERGTLAKPQMALDRHPLLNDLRGHNYGSREAAGAGSSATGGGCGCY' A
#
# COMPACT_ATOMS: atom_id res chain seq x y z
N MET A 1 -9.64 -45.84 16.65
CA MET A 1 -8.60 -45.22 15.79
C MET A 1 -9.33 -44.26 14.85
N ASN A 2 -9.41 -43.00 15.29
CA ASN A 2 -10.50 -42.10 14.95
C ASN A 2 -10.27 -41.43 13.59
N VAL A 3 -11.26 -41.49 12.69
CA VAL A 3 -11.23 -40.83 11.37
C VAL A 3 -10.88 -39.34 11.48
N LEU A 4 -11.30 -38.70 12.58
CA LEU A 4 -10.93 -37.33 12.95
C LEU A 4 -9.41 -37.06 12.98
N THR A 5 -8.57 -37.99 13.46
CA THR A 5 -7.11 -37.75 13.52
C THR A 5 -6.44 -37.80 12.15
N LYS A 6 -7.06 -38.44 11.15
CA LYS A 6 -6.56 -38.46 9.77
C LYS A 6 -6.89 -37.18 8.99
N LEU A 7 -7.91 -36.43 9.41
CA LEU A 7 -8.37 -35.21 8.72
C LEU A 7 -7.64 -33.94 9.19
N ILE A 8 -7.06 -33.96 10.40
CA ILE A 8 -6.26 -32.86 10.98
C ILE A 8 -5.09 -32.43 10.06
N PRO A 9 -4.24 -33.33 9.54
CA PRO A 9 -3.13 -32.90 8.67
C PRO A 9 -3.63 -32.32 7.33
N TRP A 10 -4.76 -32.80 6.82
CA TRP A 10 -5.36 -32.27 5.59
C TRP A 10 -5.90 -30.84 5.79
N TYR A 11 -6.49 -30.58 6.96
CA TYR A 11 -6.96 -29.24 7.31
C TYR A 11 -5.80 -28.24 7.50
N PHE A 12 -4.69 -28.69 8.09
CA PHE A 12 -3.48 -27.87 8.27
C PHE A 12 -2.80 -27.56 6.93
N PHE A 13 -2.78 -28.50 6.00
CA PHE A 13 -2.25 -28.32 4.65
C PHE A 13 -3.09 -27.32 3.82
N ILE A 14 -4.42 -27.40 3.92
CA ILE A 14 -5.34 -26.45 3.26
C ILE A 14 -5.19 -25.04 3.84
N TRP A 15 -5.03 -24.92 5.16
CA TRP A 15 -4.82 -23.62 5.82
C TRP A 15 -3.51 -22.95 5.43
N GLY A 16 -2.43 -23.71 5.22
CA GLY A 16 -1.14 -23.16 4.79
C GLY A 16 -1.16 -22.57 3.38
N PHE A 17 -1.97 -23.11 2.47
CA PHE A 17 -2.01 -22.66 1.08
C PHE A 17 -2.71 -21.30 0.90
N ALA A 18 -3.63 -20.95 1.81
CA ALA A 18 -4.39 -19.69 1.76
C ALA A 18 -3.55 -18.45 2.11
N LEU A 19 -2.31 -18.62 2.61
CA LEU A 19 -1.42 -17.52 2.97
C LEU A 19 -0.46 -17.11 1.84
N GLN A 20 -0.54 -17.74 0.65
CA GLN A 20 0.26 -17.35 -0.51
C GLN A 20 -0.35 -16.10 -1.19
N GLY A 21 -0.10 -14.92 -0.61
CA GLY A 21 -0.76 -13.67 -0.99
C GLY A 21 0.13 -12.56 -1.55
N CYS A 22 1.45 -12.73 -1.64
CA CYS A 22 2.33 -11.68 -2.15
C CYS A 22 2.82 -11.99 -3.57
N ALA A 23 2.19 -11.37 -4.57
CA ALA A 23 2.77 -11.24 -5.90
C ALA A 23 3.88 -10.18 -5.85
N ALA A 24 5.11 -10.56 -6.18
CA ALA A 24 6.19 -9.62 -6.40
C ALA A 24 5.93 -8.89 -7.72
N VAL A 25 5.60 -7.60 -7.63
CA VAL A 25 5.37 -6.73 -8.81
C VAL A 25 6.65 -5.96 -9.07
N GLU A 26 7.09 -5.93 -10.33
CA GLU A 26 8.31 -5.23 -10.69
C GLU A 26 8.12 -3.71 -10.58
N PRO A 27 9.15 -2.93 -10.21
CA PRO A 27 8.98 -1.49 -9.91
C PRO A 27 8.34 -0.66 -11.03
N TRP A 28 8.57 -1.02 -12.30
CA TRP A 28 8.04 -0.33 -13.49
C TRP A 28 6.59 -0.70 -13.83
N GLU A 29 6.10 -1.87 -13.41
CA GLU A 29 4.70 -2.28 -13.60
C GLU A 29 3.75 -1.49 -12.70
N ARG A 30 4.27 -0.84 -11.66
CA ARG A 30 3.48 0.03 -10.78
C ARG A 30 2.88 1.22 -11.54
N GLY A 31 3.54 1.70 -12.60
CA GLY A 31 2.99 2.80 -13.42
C GLY A 31 1.72 2.41 -14.18
N THR A 32 1.57 1.15 -14.58
CA THR A 32 0.38 0.66 -15.30
C THR A 32 -0.71 0.15 -14.35
N LEU A 33 -0.32 -0.39 -13.19
CA LEU A 33 -1.25 -0.87 -12.15
C LEU A 33 -1.84 0.26 -11.30
N ALA A 34 -1.12 1.36 -11.09
CA ALA A 34 -1.58 2.50 -10.30
C ALA A 34 -2.55 3.37 -11.12
N LYS A 35 -3.85 3.03 -11.07
CA LYS A 35 -4.88 3.81 -11.75
C LYS A 35 -5.05 5.18 -11.07
N PRO A 36 -5.42 6.25 -11.79
CA PRO A 36 -5.60 7.59 -11.22
C PRO A 36 -6.61 7.65 -10.06
N GLN A 37 -7.60 6.75 -10.04
CA GLN A 37 -8.62 6.67 -8.98
C GLN A 37 -8.09 6.07 -7.67
N MET A 38 -6.91 5.44 -7.70
CA MET A 38 -6.22 4.89 -6.53
C MET A 38 -5.25 5.90 -5.91
N ALA A 39 -5.21 7.14 -6.43
CA ALA A 39 -4.40 8.20 -5.86
C ALA A 39 -4.82 8.44 -4.39
N LEU A 40 -3.83 8.46 -3.50
CA LEU A 40 -4.02 8.70 -2.07
C LEU A 40 -4.56 10.11 -1.79
N ASP A 41 -4.22 11.06 -2.65
CA ASP A 41 -4.79 12.40 -2.66
C ASP A 41 -5.47 12.67 -4.00
N ARG A 42 -6.70 13.17 -3.94
CA ARG A 42 -7.49 13.58 -5.10
C ARG A 42 -6.95 14.87 -5.73
N HIS A 43 -6.32 15.75 -4.94
CA HIS A 43 -5.90 17.08 -5.37
C HIS A 43 -4.47 17.41 -4.91
N PRO A 44 -3.44 16.74 -5.49
CA PRO A 44 -2.05 16.83 -5.03
C PRO A 44 -1.51 18.25 -5.00
N LEU A 45 -1.84 19.07 -6.00
CA LEU A 45 -1.41 20.47 -6.06
C LEU A 45 -1.98 21.30 -4.90
N LEU A 46 -3.25 21.07 -4.54
CA LEU A 46 -3.88 21.82 -3.46
C LEU A 46 -3.32 21.39 -2.10
N ASN A 47 -3.01 20.10 -1.94
CA ASN A 47 -2.37 19.60 -0.73
C ASN A 47 -0.95 20.14 -0.56
N ASP A 48 -0.17 20.22 -1.64
CA ASP A 48 1.16 20.82 -1.63
C ASP A 48 1.11 22.31 -1.25
N LEU A 49 0.20 23.08 -1.88
CA LEU A 49 -0.02 24.48 -1.53
C LEU A 49 -0.42 24.67 -0.07
N ARG A 50 -1.30 23.80 0.47
CA ARG A 50 -1.64 23.83 1.90
C ARG A 50 -0.42 23.51 2.76
N GLY A 51 0.34 22.47 2.42
CA GLY A 51 1.56 22.10 3.12
C GLY A 51 2.57 23.25 3.18
N HIS A 52 2.76 23.97 2.07
CA HIS A 52 3.60 25.15 2.03
C HIS A 52 3.07 26.26 2.96
N ASN A 53 1.77 26.57 2.91
CA ASN A 53 1.15 27.57 3.78
C ASN A 53 1.26 27.21 5.27
N TYR A 54 0.98 25.95 5.64
CA TYR A 54 1.11 25.50 7.03
C TYR A 54 2.56 25.52 7.49
N GLY A 55 3.51 25.03 6.68
CA GLY A 55 4.93 25.07 7.00
C GLY A 55 5.45 26.50 7.22
N SER A 56 5.01 27.46 6.40
CA SER A 56 5.33 28.87 6.59
C SER A 56 4.75 29.45 7.88
N ARG A 57 3.55 29.04 8.28
CA ARG A 57 2.89 29.54 9.50
C ARG A 57 3.44 28.93 10.78
N GLU A 58 3.90 27.69 10.72
CA GLU A 58 4.39 26.95 11.89
C GLU A 58 5.91 27.06 12.06
N ALA A 59 6.60 27.81 11.19
CA ALA A 59 8.06 27.82 11.07
C ALA A 59 8.66 26.40 11.01
N ALA A 60 7.85 25.44 10.55
CA ALA A 60 8.19 24.03 10.46
C ALA A 60 8.59 23.76 9.00
N GLY A 61 9.86 23.43 8.78
CA GLY A 61 10.43 23.23 7.44
C GLY A 61 9.97 21.99 6.68
N ALA A 62 8.87 21.35 7.06
CA ALA A 62 8.41 20.10 6.46
C ALA A 62 6.89 20.04 6.38
N GLY A 63 6.34 20.28 5.18
CA GLY A 63 5.01 19.81 4.84
C GLY A 63 5.00 18.28 4.83
N SER A 64 3.90 17.68 5.31
CA SER A 64 3.73 16.22 5.41
C SER A 64 4.09 15.51 4.12
N SER A 65 5.28 14.90 4.05
CA SER A 65 5.83 14.24 2.86
C SER A 65 5.31 12.81 2.69
N ALA A 66 4.01 12.61 2.87
CA ALA A 66 3.35 11.36 2.52
C ALA A 66 2.60 11.56 1.19
N THR A 67 3.34 11.93 0.14
CA THR A 67 2.81 11.96 -1.22
C THR A 67 2.67 10.52 -1.68
N GLY A 68 1.46 10.00 -1.54
CA GLY A 68 1.19 8.59 -1.63
C GLY A 68 1.23 7.99 -3.04
N GLY A 69 1.67 6.73 -3.12
CA GLY A 69 1.20 5.73 -4.08
C GLY A 69 1.81 5.70 -5.48
N GLY A 70 2.60 6.71 -5.86
CA GLY A 70 3.33 6.73 -7.14
C GLY A 70 4.75 6.18 -7.02
N CYS A 71 5.43 5.97 -8.16
CA CYS A 71 6.79 5.39 -8.29
C CYS A 71 7.92 6.13 -7.55
N GLY A 72 7.63 7.08 -6.68
CA GLY A 72 8.62 7.77 -5.85
C GLY A 72 9.54 8.72 -6.60
N CYS A 73 9.27 9.01 -7.88
CA CYS A 73 9.99 10.05 -8.61
C CYS A 73 9.38 11.42 -8.26
N TYR A 74 9.80 11.96 -7.11
CA TYR A 74 9.90 13.40 -6.92
C TYR A 74 11.11 13.94 -7.68
#